data_AF-A0A929L592-F1
#
_entry.id   AF-A0A929L592-F1
#
_cell.length_a   1.000
_cell.length_b   1.000
_cell.length_c   1.000
_cell.angle_alpha   90.00
_cell.angle_beta   90.00
_cell.angle_gamma   90.00
#
_symmetry.space_group_name_H-M   'P 1'
#
loop_
_entity.id
_entity.type
_entity.pdbx_description
1 polymer ?
#
loop_
_entity_poly.entity_id
_entity_poly.type
_entity_poly.pdbx_seq_one_letter_code
_entity_poly.pdbx_strand_id
1 'polypeptide(L)'
;MKLVTRYSNPQAKALVNWFRGQTIQKIECSFDQGNQTEGENPLQNGFPIETLFQNRIFTLPNNANLVFGKPQEGSIDLVIDRKDLDSKKWQIFENCLNAAPWVIAAKHFDPAKALLRPADAQPVRWHVLMNTSMIDEKWCRSALKGLIQPEDEVCVLAFSFFDDTKNLADWNKQYQKGQGIWYRANTDVFFWYGLKEKQVHWVNYFTDDINTMKDAIRNSNILLLTGGAPDLMMKRIKEKKLKKVLKEYEGLVIGYSAGAMIQLDDYHITPDEDYPRFDWQKGIGWLNDFDVEVHYAHSRIQKEGMNRAYAKDQKPIYAIEEQGGMIVSPDGSKSFFGKVECFDENHPDYGV
;
A
#
# COMPACT_ATOMS: atom_id res chain seq x y z
N MET A 1 28.52 0.13 -9.70
CA MET A 1 27.13 -0.37 -9.52
C MET A 1 26.48 0.62 -8.57
N LYS A 2 25.47 1.38 -9.03
CA LYS A 2 24.86 2.45 -8.23
C LYS A 2 23.76 1.84 -7.37
N LEU A 3 23.89 1.95 -6.05
CA LEU A 3 22.82 1.64 -5.11
C LEU A 3 22.00 2.93 -4.93
N VAL A 4 20.68 2.86 -5.12
CA VAL A 4 19.78 4.01 -4.91
C VAL A 4 18.76 3.60 -3.86
N THR A 5 18.80 4.24 -2.69
CA THR A 5 17.82 4.01 -1.61
C THR A 5 16.98 5.27 -1.43
N ARG A 6 15.66 5.14 -1.49
CA ARG A 6 14.71 6.24 -1.40
C ARG A 6 14.07 6.30 -0.02
N TYR A 7 14.22 7.41 0.69
CA TYR A 7 13.67 7.61 2.04
C TYR A 7 12.48 8.58 2.03
N SER A 8 11.48 8.35 2.90
CA SER A 8 10.34 9.27 3.08
C SER A 8 10.68 10.44 4.03
N ASN A 9 9.91 11.53 3.92
CA ASN A 9 10.17 12.84 4.54
C ASN A 9 10.55 12.83 6.05
N PRO A 10 9.91 12.03 6.95
CA PRO A 10 10.30 11.99 8.36
C PRO A 10 11.70 11.38 8.59
N GLN A 11 12.04 10.37 7.79
CA GLN A 11 13.32 9.65 7.87
C GLN A 11 14.46 10.52 7.31
N ALA A 12 14.18 11.25 6.23
CA ALA A 12 15.08 12.26 5.66
C ALA A 12 15.39 13.40 6.65
N LYS A 13 14.39 13.89 7.37
CA LYS A 13 14.54 14.99 8.36
C LYS A 13 15.35 14.57 9.59
N ALA A 14 15.22 13.32 10.03
CA ALA A 14 16.03 12.74 11.11
C ALA A 14 17.50 12.54 10.70
N LEU A 15 17.75 12.06 9.48
CA LEU A 15 19.09 11.89 8.91
C LEU A 15 19.84 13.25 8.84
N VAL A 16 19.16 14.30 8.37
CA VAL A 16 19.70 15.67 8.30
C VAL A 16 20.03 16.24 9.70
N ASN A 17 19.21 15.97 10.70
CA ASN A 17 19.48 16.41 12.08
C ASN A 17 20.65 15.68 12.73
N TRP A 18 20.92 14.43 12.36
CA TRP A 18 22.08 13.70 12.84
C TRP A 18 23.40 14.25 12.27
N PHE A 19 23.45 14.63 10.99
CA PHE A 19 24.62 15.28 10.38
C PHE A 19 24.97 16.63 11.04
N ARG A 20 23.97 17.38 11.54
CA ARG A 20 24.18 18.63 12.29
C ARG A 20 24.99 18.46 13.58
N GLY A 21 25.03 17.24 14.15
CA GLY A 21 25.75 16.94 15.38
C GLY A 21 27.17 16.39 15.20
N GLN A 22 27.64 16.20 13.97
CA GLN A 22 28.96 15.63 13.68
C GLN A 22 29.96 16.70 13.25
N THR A 23 31.21 16.59 13.70
CA THR A 23 32.31 17.47 13.27
C THR A 23 32.74 17.09 11.86
N ILE A 24 32.25 17.82 10.85
CA ILE A 24 32.60 17.61 9.44
C ILE A 24 34.02 18.14 9.21
N GLN A 25 34.96 17.24 8.88
CA GLN A 25 36.37 17.60 8.74
C GLN A 25 36.70 18.31 7.41
N LYS A 26 35.92 18.12 6.35
CA LYS A 26 36.08 18.84 5.08
C LYS A 26 34.80 18.77 4.23
N ILE A 27 34.44 19.88 3.58
CA ILE A 27 33.42 19.95 2.54
C ILE A 27 34.13 20.39 1.26
N GLU A 28 34.16 19.56 0.23
CA GLU A 28 34.63 19.95 -1.10
C GLU A 28 33.43 20.15 -2.02
N CYS A 29 33.26 21.36 -2.53
CA CYS A 29 32.26 21.68 -3.53
C CYS A 29 32.96 21.79 -4.90
N SER A 30 32.67 20.88 -5.83
CA SER A 30 33.00 21.10 -7.24
C SER A 30 31.78 21.71 -7.94
N PHE A 31 31.87 22.99 -8.29
CA PHE A 31 30.92 23.63 -9.20
C PHE A 31 31.46 23.50 -10.62
N ASP A 32 30.71 22.88 -11.51
CA ASP A 32 30.97 22.99 -12.93
C ASP A 32 30.34 24.31 -13.41
N GLN A 33 31.21 25.20 -13.89
CA GLN A 33 30.99 26.55 -14.44
C GLN A 33 31.05 27.75 -13.49
N GLY A 34 32.19 28.46 -13.58
CA GLY A 34 32.25 29.93 -13.53
C GLY A 34 32.53 30.58 -12.18
N ASN A 35 33.82 30.81 -11.89
CA ASN A 35 34.40 31.81 -10.97
C ASN A 35 33.52 32.34 -9.83
N GLN A 36 33.76 31.88 -8.59
CA GLN A 36 34.02 32.76 -7.44
C GLN A 36 34.59 31.99 -6.22
N THR A 37 35.27 32.75 -5.37
CA THR A 37 36.32 32.47 -4.39
C THR A 37 36.02 31.47 -3.25
N GLU A 38 37.06 30.71 -2.88
CA GLU A 38 37.20 30.03 -1.58
C GLU A 38 37.08 31.06 -0.44
N GLY A 39 36.27 30.78 0.60
CA GLY A 39 36.39 31.54 1.85
C GLY A 39 35.20 31.68 2.81
N GLU A 40 33.98 31.24 2.48
CA GLU A 40 32.84 31.48 3.39
C GLU A 40 32.08 30.20 3.79
N ASN A 41 31.90 30.04 5.11
CA ASN A 41 31.14 28.97 5.73
C ASN A 41 29.62 29.24 5.55
N PRO A 42 28.89 28.49 4.70
CA PRO A 42 27.50 28.79 4.37
C PRO A 42 26.52 28.61 5.54
N LEU A 43 27.00 28.06 6.68
CA LEU A 43 26.18 27.67 7.83
C LEU A 43 25.82 28.83 8.77
N GLN A 44 26.43 30.02 8.63
CA GLN A 44 26.10 31.17 9.49
C GLN A 44 24.94 32.05 8.98
N ASN A 45 24.50 31.91 7.72
CA ASN A 45 23.59 32.87 7.08
C ASN A 45 22.17 32.35 6.75
N GLY A 46 21.70 31.26 7.38
CA GLY A 46 20.28 30.91 7.33
C GLY A 46 19.74 30.45 5.97
N PHE A 47 20.54 29.74 5.17
CA PHE A 47 20.08 29.18 3.89
C PHE A 47 18.98 28.10 4.06
N PRO A 48 17.99 28.04 3.14
CA PRO A 48 17.02 26.95 3.10
C PRO A 48 17.69 25.58 2.96
N ILE A 49 17.20 24.57 3.69
CA ILE A 49 17.74 23.19 3.67
C ILE A 49 17.80 22.61 2.25
N GLU A 50 16.85 22.98 1.40
CA GLU A 50 16.74 22.53 0.02
C GLU A 50 17.94 22.95 -0.87
N THR A 51 18.61 24.05 -0.54
CA THR A 51 19.77 24.57 -1.27
C THR A 51 21.12 24.02 -0.76
N LEU A 52 21.14 23.42 0.44
CA LEU A 52 22.34 22.87 1.07
C LEU A 52 22.74 21.49 0.51
N PHE A 53 21.82 20.73 -0.08
CA PHE A 53 22.05 19.33 -0.49
C PHE A 53 21.97 19.10 -2.00
N GLN A 54 21.66 20.12 -2.80
CA GLN A 54 21.65 20.00 -4.26
C GLN A 54 23.07 19.78 -4.81
N ASN A 55 23.27 18.66 -5.51
CA ASN A 55 24.51 18.32 -6.22
C ASN A 55 25.77 18.32 -5.35
N ARG A 56 25.67 18.11 -4.04
CA ARG A 56 26.83 18.08 -3.15
C ARG A 56 27.30 16.65 -2.88
N ILE A 57 28.62 16.49 -2.94
CA ILE A 57 29.32 15.26 -2.57
C ILE A 57 29.83 15.45 -1.14
N PHE A 58 29.38 14.60 -0.22
CA PHE A 58 29.88 14.60 1.15
C PHE A 58 30.92 13.49 1.27
N THR A 59 32.17 13.88 1.53
CA THR A 59 33.23 12.92 1.79
C THR A 59 33.22 12.59 3.28
N LEU A 60 32.88 11.35 3.61
CA LEU A 60 32.94 10.85 4.98
C LEU A 60 34.40 10.72 5.45
N PRO A 61 34.66 10.64 6.78
CA PRO A 61 36.01 10.53 7.34
C PRO A 61 36.90 9.40 6.78
N ASN A 62 36.33 8.45 6.05
CA ASN A 62 37.02 7.30 5.45
C ASN A 62 37.13 7.38 3.89
N ASN A 63 37.02 8.57 3.31
CA ASN A 63 37.04 8.84 1.85
C ASN A 63 35.90 8.18 1.05
N ALA A 64 34.75 7.93 1.68
CA ALA A 64 33.55 7.49 0.97
C ALA A 64 32.73 8.71 0.52
N ASN A 65 32.29 8.72 -0.74
CA ASN A 65 31.52 9.81 -1.32
C ASN A 65 30.01 9.52 -1.22
N LEU A 66 29.28 10.39 -0.53
CA LEU A 66 27.83 10.41 -0.49
C LEU A 66 27.31 11.46 -1.47
N VAL A 67 26.55 11.02 -2.48
CA VAL A 67 25.92 11.92 -3.46
C VAL A 67 24.43 11.98 -3.18
N PHE A 68 23.93 13.19 -2.90
CA PHE A 68 22.51 13.44 -2.77
C PHE A 68 21.94 13.85 -4.14
N GLY A 69 21.01 13.04 -4.66
CA GLY A 69 20.32 13.32 -5.91
C GLY A 69 19.30 14.45 -5.78
N LYS A 70 18.80 14.97 -6.92
CA LYS A 70 17.70 15.95 -6.91
C LYS A 70 16.51 15.38 -6.13
N PRO A 71 16.02 16.08 -5.09
CA PRO A 71 14.82 15.65 -4.40
C PRO A 71 13.66 15.61 -5.40
N GLN A 72 13.02 14.45 -5.54
CA GLN A 72 11.66 14.39 -6.07
C GLN A 72 10.72 14.49 -4.87
N GLU A 73 9.76 15.43 -4.93
CA GLU A 73 8.80 15.81 -3.88
C GLU A 73 8.61 14.75 -2.78
N GLY A 74 9.17 15.02 -1.59
CA GLY A 74 8.96 14.22 -0.39
C GLY A 74 9.93 13.07 -0.14
N SER A 75 10.95 12.88 -1.00
CA SER A 75 11.97 11.84 -0.81
C SER A 75 13.40 12.30 -1.08
N ILE A 76 14.36 11.70 -0.37
CA ILE A 76 15.80 11.85 -0.63
C ILE A 76 16.31 10.51 -1.17
N ASP A 77 16.91 10.56 -2.36
CA ASP A 77 17.62 9.42 -2.95
C ASP A 77 19.08 9.45 -2.46
N LEU A 78 19.46 8.45 -1.68
CA LEU A 78 20.85 8.22 -1.26
C LEU A 78 21.51 7.34 -2.30
N VAL A 79 22.49 7.89 -3.03
CA VAL A 79 23.22 7.14 -4.05
C VAL A 79 24.63 6.83 -3.57
N ILE A 80 24.94 5.54 -3.46
CA ILE A 80 26.28 5.06 -3.10
C ILE A 80 26.83 4.24 -4.27
N ASP A 81 28.00 4.62 -4.79
CA ASP A 81 28.65 3.86 -5.86
C ASP A 81 29.53 2.76 -5.25
N ARG A 82 29.22 1.50 -5.61
CA ARG A 82 29.90 0.31 -5.06
C ARG A 82 31.41 0.29 -5.29
N LYS A 83 31.92 1.05 -6.27
CA LYS A 83 33.36 1.14 -6.56
C LYS A 83 34.17 1.79 -5.43
N ASP A 84 33.52 2.51 -4.52
CA ASP A 84 34.17 3.27 -3.44
C ASP A 84 34.17 2.55 -2.07
N LEU A 85 33.51 1.38 -1.98
CA LEU A 85 33.37 0.62 -0.74
C LEU A 85 33.95 -0.79 -0.89
N ASP A 86 35.11 -1.01 -0.27
CA ASP A 86 35.60 -2.37 -0.02
C ASP A 86 34.77 -3.09 1.06
N SER A 87 34.98 -4.39 1.23
CA SER A 87 34.24 -5.24 2.18
C SER A 87 34.34 -4.75 3.63
N LYS A 88 35.44 -4.11 4.00
CA LYS A 88 35.67 -3.58 5.35
C LYS A 88 34.91 -2.27 5.55
N LYS A 89 34.88 -1.40 4.54
CA LYS A 89 34.09 -0.15 4.53
C LYS A 89 32.59 -0.44 4.50
N TRP A 90 32.17 -1.50 3.82
CA TRP A 90 30.77 -1.98 3.85
C TRP A 90 30.35 -2.41 5.26
N GLN A 91 31.17 -3.23 5.92
CA GLN A 91 30.88 -3.69 7.28
C GLN A 91 30.78 -2.52 8.28
N ILE A 92 31.63 -1.49 8.12
CA ILE A 92 31.60 -0.29 8.96
C ILE A 92 30.33 0.52 8.71
N PHE A 93 29.91 0.66 7.44
CA PHE A 93 28.66 1.33 7.08
C PHE A 93 27.44 0.62 7.69
N GLU A 94 27.37 -0.71 7.60
CA GLU A 94 26.33 -1.51 8.27
C GLU A 94 26.34 -1.33 9.79
N ASN A 95 27.52 -1.31 10.40
CA ASN A 95 27.65 -1.10 11.85
C ASN A 95 27.20 0.31 12.27
N CYS A 96 27.46 1.34 11.46
CA CYS A 96 26.97 2.70 11.70
C CYS A 96 25.44 2.80 11.56
N LEU A 97 24.85 2.10 10.59
CA LEU A 97 23.40 1.96 10.50
C LEU A 97 22.83 1.24 11.72
N ASN A 98 23.47 0.17 12.20
CA ASN A 98 22.97 -0.61 13.34
C ASN A 98 23.13 0.10 14.70
N ALA A 99 24.09 1.01 14.85
CA ALA A 99 24.38 1.71 16.10
C ALA A 99 23.52 2.96 16.36
N ALA A 100 22.70 3.39 15.40
CA ALA A 100 21.85 4.57 15.56
C ALA A 100 20.57 4.24 16.39
N PRO A 101 20.29 4.91 17.53
CA PRO A 101 19.19 4.55 18.44
C PRO A 101 17.76 4.61 17.87
N TRP A 102 17.58 5.15 16.67
CA TRP A 102 16.29 5.28 15.98
C TRP A 102 16.05 4.18 14.92
N VAL A 103 16.95 3.20 14.80
CA VAL A 103 16.87 2.01 13.93
C VAL A 103 15.83 0.99 14.41
N ILE A 104 15.02 1.35 15.42
CA ILE A 104 13.88 0.54 15.84
C ILE A 104 12.81 0.46 14.73
N ALA A 105 12.74 1.44 13.82
CA ALA A 105 11.91 1.36 12.61
C ALA A 105 12.55 0.58 11.44
N ALA A 106 13.82 0.20 11.56
CA ALA A 106 14.57 -0.54 10.55
C ALA A 106 14.98 -1.96 11.02
N LYS A 107 14.43 -2.44 12.14
CA LYS A 107 14.60 -3.84 12.57
C LYS A 107 13.94 -4.87 11.63
N HIS A 108 13.13 -4.42 10.68
CA HIS A 108 12.56 -5.24 9.60
C HIS A 108 13.23 -5.00 8.23
N PHE A 109 14.26 -4.14 8.16
CA PHE A 109 14.98 -3.88 6.92
C PHE A 109 16.18 -4.82 6.83
N ASP A 110 16.04 -5.86 6.01
CA ASP A 110 17.13 -6.74 5.59
C ASP A 110 17.89 -6.05 4.42
N PRO A 111 19.11 -5.53 4.63
CA PRO A 111 19.87 -4.85 3.58
C PRO A 111 20.21 -5.77 2.42
N ALA A 112 20.27 -7.09 2.64
CA ALA A 112 20.50 -8.08 1.60
C ALA A 112 19.28 -8.27 0.68
N LYS A 113 18.05 -7.95 1.14
CA LYS A 113 16.83 -7.96 0.31
C LYS A 113 16.58 -6.65 -0.45
N ALA A 114 17.13 -5.53 0.04
CA ALA A 114 17.13 -4.26 -0.70
C ALA A 114 18.16 -4.23 -1.84
N LEU A 115 19.13 -5.16 -1.80
CA LEU A 115 20.05 -5.43 -2.89
C LEU A 115 19.36 -6.33 -3.92
N LEU A 116 19.11 -5.78 -5.12
CA LEU A 116 18.63 -6.47 -6.33
C LEU A 116 17.10 -6.64 -6.44
N ARG A 117 16.36 -5.54 -6.52
CA ARG A 117 15.08 -5.57 -7.24
C ARG A 117 15.24 -4.93 -8.62
N PRO A 118 15.07 -5.71 -9.70
CA PRO A 118 14.98 -5.16 -11.05
C PRO A 118 13.91 -4.06 -11.13
N ALA A 119 14.11 -3.03 -11.95
CA ALA A 119 13.16 -1.92 -12.09
C ALA A 119 11.77 -2.35 -12.63
N ASP A 120 11.69 -3.57 -13.15
CA ASP A 120 10.53 -4.28 -13.68
C ASP A 120 9.92 -5.30 -12.70
N ALA A 121 10.47 -5.44 -11.49
CA ALA A 121 9.91 -6.35 -10.50
C ALA A 121 8.52 -5.87 -10.04
N GLN A 122 7.53 -6.75 -10.16
CA GLN A 122 6.17 -6.49 -9.70
C GLN A 122 6.15 -6.24 -8.18
N PRO A 123 5.29 -5.35 -7.68
CA PRO A 123 5.06 -5.16 -6.25
C PRO A 123 4.76 -6.49 -5.56
N VAL A 124 5.39 -6.76 -4.41
CA VAL A 124 5.09 -7.98 -3.64
C VAL A 124 3.86 -7.67 -2.80
N ARG A 125 2.76 -8.33 -3.15
CA ARG A 125 1.45 -8.06 -2.57
C ARG A 125 0.71 -9.35 -2.29
N TRP A 126 0.15 -9.44 -1.09
CA TRP A 126 -0.83 -10.46 -0.72
C TRP A 126 -2.23 -9.88 -0.86
N HIS A 127 -3.16 -10.69 -1.30
CA HIS A 127 -4.55 -10.29 -1.48
C HIS A 127 -5.46 -11.19 -0.65
N VAL A 128 -6.41 -10.58 0.04
CA VAL A 128 -7.51 -11.26 0.71
C VAL A 128 -8.80 -10.70 0.14
N LEU A 129 -9.64 -11.59 -0.41
CA LEU A 129 -10.94 -11.28 -1.00
C LEU A 129 -12.00 -12.03 -0.18
N MET A 130 -12.94 -11.29 0.39
CA MET A 130 -13.97 -11.81 1.31
C MET A 130 -15.33 -11.14 1.05
N ASN A 131 -16.38 -11.58 1.75
CA ASN A 131 -17.69 -10.91 1.71
C ASN A 131 -17.93 -9.96 2.87
N THR A 132 -17.36 -10.25 4.04
CA THR A 132 -17.62 -9.47 5.26
C THR A 132 -16.32 -8.92 5.83
N SER A 133 -16.41 -7.85 6.61
CA SER A 133 -15.28 -7.27 7.33
C SER A 133 -14.82 -8.11 8.53
N MET A 134 -15.54 -9.19 8.84
CA MET A 134 -15.41 -10.01 10.06
C MET A 134 -14.19 -10.95 9.99
N ILE A 135 -13.00 -10.38 9.86
CA ILE A 135 -11.73 -11.12 9.78
C ILE A 135 -11.35 -11.78 11.11
N ASP A 136 -12.01 -11.45 12.22
CA ASP A 136 -11.76 -11.99 13.55
C ASP A 136 -12.56 -13.26 13.87
N GLU A 137 -13.50 -13.63 13.00
CA GLU A 137 -14.36 -14.79 13.18
C GLU A 137 -13.60 -16.12 13.15
N LYS A 138 -14.12 -17.11 13.87
CA LYS A 138 -13.44 -18.41 14.05
C LYS A 138 -13.16 -19.14 12.73
N TRP A 139 -14.02 -18.95 11.73
CA TRP A 139 -13.94 -19.65 10.45
C TRP A 139 -12.82 -19.13 9.54
N CYS A 140 -12.39 -17.87 9.69
CA CYS A 140 -11.35 -17.26 8.86
C CYS A 140 -10.04 -16.97 9.62
N ARG A 141 -10.11 -16.78 10.95
CA ARG A 141 -8.98 -16.28 11.74
C ARG A 141 -7.72 -17.14 11.64
N SER A 142 -7.86 -18.46 11.55
CA SER A 142 -6.70 -19.36 11.39
C SER A 142 -5.98 -19.15 10.05
N ALA A 143 -6.72 -18.88 8.97
CA ALA A 143 -6.16 -18.61 7.66
C ALA A 143 -5.42 -17.26 7.61
N LEU A 144 -5.93 -16.24 8.32
CA LEU A 144 -5.40 -14.88 8.28
C LEU A 144 -4.31 -14.60 9.32
N LYS A 145 -4.19 -15.43 10.37
CA LYS A 145 -3.23 -15.24 11.48
C LYS A 145 -1.77 -15.13 11.01
N GLY A 146 -1.40 -15.81 9.92
CA GLY A 146 -0.04 -15.73 9.36
C GLY A 146 0.24 -14.46 8.55
N LEU A 147 -0.80 -13.73 8.15
CA LEU A 147 -0.70 -12.57 7.26
C LEU A 147 -0.74 -11.24 8.02
N ILE A 148 -1.42 -11.21 9.17
CA ILE A 148 -1.61 -10.00 9.98
C ILE A 148 -0.73 -10.09 11.24
N GLN A 149 0.17 -9.12 11.39
CA GLN A 149 1.11 -9.03 12.51
C GLN A 149 0.71 -7.95 13.51
N PRO A 150 1.00 -8.11 14.82
CA PRO A 150 0.66 -7.11 15.85
C PRO A 150 1.28 -5.72 15.61
N GLU A 151 2.41 -5.65 14.89
CA GLU A 151 3.15 -4.43 14.57
C GLU A 151 2.65 -3.72 13.31
N ASP A 152 1.72 -4.32 12.56
CA ASP A 152 1.23 -3.74 11.30
C ASP A 152 0.51 -2.41 11.50
N GLU A 153 0.63 -1.52 10.52
CA GLU A 153 -0.14 -0.30 10.37
C GLU A 153 -1.21 -0.51 9.28
N VAL A 154 -2.47 -0.19 9.59
CA VAL A 154 -3.63 -0.38 8.70
C VAL A 154 -4.08 0.96 8.13
N CYS A 155 -4.25 1.03 6.81
CA CYS A 155 -4.93 2.12 6.13
C CYS A 155 -6.31 1.65 5.67
N VAL A 156 -7.38 2.26 6.19
CA VAL A 156 -8.76 2.00 5.79
C VAL A 156 -9.19 3.01 4.74
N LEU A 157 -9.39 2.54 3.52
CA LEU A 157 -9.85 3.37 2.39
C LEU A 157 -11.38 3.29 2.27
N ALA A 158 -12.07 4.08 3.09
CA ALA A 158 -13.53 4.12 3.20
C ALA A 158 -14.21 4.91 2.06
N PHE A 159 -14.00 4.48 0.82
CA PHE A 159 -14.44 5.17 -0.41
C PHE A 159 -15.62 4.48 -1.08
N SER A 160 -16.13 3.39 -0.54
CA SER A 160 -17.21 2.56 -1.09
C SER A 160 -18.62 3.02 -0.72
N PHE A 161 -18.80 4.15 -0.04
CA PHE A 161 -20.14 4.62 0.34
C PHE A 161 -21.05 4.89 -0.87
N PHE A 162 -22.37 4.72 -0.71
CA PHE A 162 -23.35 5.04 -1.76
C PHE A 162 -23.58 6.56 -1.88
N ASP A 163 -24.38 6.99 -2.87
CA ASP A 163 -24.65 8.41 -3.15
C ASP A 163 -25.55 9.09 -2.10
N ASP A 164 -25.99 8.36 -1.08
CA ASP A 164 -26.59 8.91 0.12
C ASP A 164 -25.59 9.69 0.99
N THR A 165 -24.30 9.42 0.83
CA THR A 165 -23.21 10.05 1.57
C THR A 165 -22.64 11.23 0.79
N LYS A 166 -23.22 12.41 1.01
CA LYS A 166 -22.97 13.59 0.16
C LYS A 166 -21.94 14.56 0.73
N ASN A 167 -21.71 14.50 2.03
CA ASN A 167 -20.88 15.44 2.77
C ASN A 167 -20.22 14.78 3.98
N LEU A 168 -19.39 15.55 4.69
CA LEU A 168 -18.69 15.08 5.89
C LEU A 168 -19.63 14.60 6.99
N ALA A 169 -20.79 15.23 7.18
CA ALA A 169 -21.73 14.82 8.23
C ALA A 169 -22.32 13.43 7.94
N ASP A 170 -22.63 13.14 6.68
CA ASP A 170 -23.08 11.81 6.27
C ASP A 170 -21.95 10.78 6.36
N TRP A 171 -20.73 11.15 5.94
CA TRP A 171 -19.56 10.28 6.09
C TRP A 171 -19.30 9.95 7.55
N ASN A 172 -19.47 10.91 8.44
CA ASN A 172 -19.29 10.71 9.87
C ASN A 172 -20.31 9.73 10.46
N LYS A 173 -21.59 9.78 10.04
CA LYS A 173 -22.59 8.78 10.44
C LYS A 173 -22.18 7.36 10.04
N GLN A 174 -21.42 7.22 8.95
CA GLN A 174 -20.95 5.94 8.48
C GLN A 174 -19.64 5.49 9.16
N TYR A 175 -18.65 6.37 9.26
CA TYR A 175 -17.25 5.97 9.53
C TYR A 175 -16.57 6.71 10.69
N GLN A 176 -17.21 7.72 11.30
CA GLN A 176 -16.57 8.49 12.38
C GLN A 176 -16.18 7.58 13.54
N LYS A 177 -14.96 7.77 14.04
CA LYS A 177 -14.46 7.06 15.23
C LYS A 177 -15.48 7.10 16.38
N GLY A 178 -15.84 5.91 16.85
CA GLY A 178 -16.75 5.69 17.99
C GLY A 178 -18.24 5.93 17.73
N GLN A 179 -18.63 6.50 16.58
CA GLN A 179 -20.03 6.86 16.28
C GLN A 179 -20.54 6.28 14.95
N GLY A 180 -19.66 6.12 13.98
CA GLY A 180 -19.98 5.60 12.66
C GLY A 180 -20.39 4.14 12.72
N ILE A 181 -21.47 3.79 12.02
CA ILE A 181 -22.03 2.43 12.01
C ILE A 181 -21.03 1.36 11.52
N TRP A 182 -20.09 1.74 10.65
CA TRP A 182 -19.09 0.83 10.07
C TRP A 182 -17.74 0.91 10.77
N TYR A 183 -17.53 1.84 11.70
CA TYR A 183 -16.22 2.09 12.30
C TYR A 183 -15.69 0.86 13.03
N ARG A 184 -16.49 0.29 13.95
CA ARG A 184 -16.07 -0.84 14.77
C ARG A 184 -15.87 -2.11 13.94
N ALA A 185 -16.77 -2.35 12.99
CA ALA A 185 -16.70 -3.51 12.09
C ALA A 185 -15.44 -3.56 11.22
N ASN A 186 -14.73 -2.42 11.07
CA ASN A 186 -13.50 -2.28 10.29
C ASN A 186 -12.27 -1.92 11.14
N THR A 187 -12.44 -1.76 12.45
CA THR A 187 -11.36 -1.39 13.38
C THR A 187 -11.14 -2.48 14.43
N ASP A 188 -12.19 -2.88 15.13
CA ASP A 188 -12.10 -3.80 16.29
C ASP A 188 -11.62 -5.19 15.87
N VAL A 189 -11.93 -5.60 14.65
CA VAL A 189 -11.55 -6.90 14.07
C VAL A 189 -10.03 -7.11 14.06
N PHE A 190 -9.23 -6.05 13.97
CA PHE A 190 -7.77 -6.11 14.03
C PHE A 190 -7.23 -6.34 15.45
N PHE A 191 -8.00 -6.04 16.50
CA PHE A 191 -7.53 -6.20 17.88
C PHE A 191 -7.33 -7.67 18.24
N TRP A 192 -8.06 -8.58 17.57
CA TRP A 192 -7.87 -10.02 17.69
C TRP A 192 -6.54 -10.52 17.15
N TYR A 193 -5.85 -9.70 16.37
CA TYR A 193 -4.50 -9.93 15.84
C TYR A 193 -3.43 -9.18 16.64
N GLY A 194 -3.80 -8.46 17.70
CA GLY A 194 -2.87 -7.76 18.58
C GLY A 194 -2.60 -6.31 18.20
N LEU A 195 -3.19 -5.82 17.10
CA LEU A 195 -3.11 -4.40 16.73
C LEU A 195 -3.86 -3.54 17.74
N LYS A 196 -3.45 -2.27 17.84
CA LYS A 196 -4.11 -1.25 18.68
C LYS A 196 -4.87 -0.29 17.80
N GLU A 197 -5.90 0.35 18.36
CA GLU A 197 -6.71 1.35 17.64
C GLU A 197 -5.86 2.45 16.96
N LYS A 198 -4.77 2.88 17.59
CA LYS A 198 -3.84 3.89 17.04
C LYS A 198 -3.09 3.45 15.77
N GLN A 199 -3.13 2.16 15.43
CA GLN A 199 -2.52 1.59 14.22
C GLN A 199 -3.54 1.49 13.07
N VAL A 200 -4.80 1.87 13.29
CA VAL A 200 -5.84 1.83 12.27
C VAL A 200 -6.18 3.25 11.82
N HIS A 201 -5.69 3.62 10.65
CA HIS A 201 -5.79 4.97 10.08
C HIS A 201 -6.87 5.01 9.02
N TRP A 202 -7.87 5.85 9.22
CA TRP A 202 -8.98 6.01 8.29
C TRP A 202 -8.74 7.18 7.36
N VAL A 203 -8.83 6.93 6.05
CA VAL A 203 -8.75 7.98 5.05
C VAL A 203 -10.12 8.62 4.87
N ASN A 204 -10.23 9.92 5.17
CA ASN A 204 -11.47 10.67 5.02
C ASN A 204 -11.57 11.29 3.63
N TYR A 205 -12.59 10.88 2.87
CA TYR A 205 -12.82 11.38 1.50
C TYR A 205 -13.04 12.90 1.41
N PHE A 206 -13.67 13.50 2.41
CA PHE A 206 -14.11 14.90 2.38
C PHE A 206 -13.05 15.87 2.94
N THR A 207 -12.30 15.46 3.96
CA THR A 207 -11.38 16.36 4.66
C THR A 207 -9.91 16.16 4.32
N ASP A 208 -9.49 14.94 3.98
CA ASP A 208 -8.07 14.69 3.73
C ASP A 208 -7.68 15.24 2.37
N ASP A 209 -6.51 15.86 2.32
CA ASP A 209 -5.89 16.22 1.06
C ASP A 209 -5.24 15.00 0.39
N ILE A 210 -5.01 15.09 -0.92
CA ILE A 210 -4.49 13.98 -1.72
C ILE A 210 -3.12 13.46 -1.22
N ASN A 211 -2.26 14.32 -0.68
CA ASN A 211 -0.95 13.89 -0.18
C ASN A 211 -1.10 13.10 1.12
N THR A 212 -1.93 13.59 2.04
CA THR A 212 -2.29 12.85 3.26
C THR A 212 -2.85 11.46 2.94
N MET A 213 -3.77 11.36 1.96
CA MET A 213 -4.30 10.08 1.50
C MET A 213 -3.21 9.14 0.96
N LYS A 214 -2.32 9.66 0.11
CA LYS A 214 -1.22 8.86 -0.48
C LYS A 214 -0.23 8.40 0.57
N ASP A 215 0.08 9.24 1.54
CA ASP A 215 1.03 8.92 2.60
C ASP A 215 0.45 7.89 3.57
N ALA A 216 -0.85 7.95 3.89
CA ALA A 216 -1.53 6.91 4.64
C ALA A 216 -1.44 5.54 3.93
N ILE A 217 -1.67 5.51 2.61
CA ILE A 217 -1.52 4.28 1.81
C ILE A 217 -0.08 3.76 1.85
N ARG A 218 0.91 4.60 1.51
CA ARG A 218 2.33 4.17 1.40
C ARG A 218 2.93 3.70 2.72
N ASN A 219 2.51 4.28 3.84
CA ASN A 219 3.09 4.00 5.14
C ASN A 219 2.35 2.87 5.88
N SER A 220 1.38 2.22 5.25
CA SER A 220 0.63 1.10 5.83
C SER A 220 1.19 -0.26 5.39
N ASN A 221 1.13 -1.24 6.30
CA ASN A 221 1.41 -2.64 6.00
C ASN A 221 0.17 -3.37 5.46
N ILE A 222 -1.00 -2.89 5.85
CA ILE A 222 -2.30 -3.43 5.44
C ILE A 222 -3.16 -2.31 4.84
N LEU A 223 -3.66 -2.53 3.62
CA LEU A 223 -4.67 -1.70 3.00
C LEU A 223 -6.02 -2.41 3.07
N LEU A 224 -6.97 -1.84 3.81
CA LEU A 224 -8.35 -2.31 3.90
C LEU A 224 -9.25 -1.56 2.92
N LEU A 225 -9.86 -2.30 2.00
CA LEU A 225 -10.86 -1.83 1.04
C LEU A 225 -12.25 -2.26 1.52
N THR A 226 -13.11 -1.29 1.82
CA THR A 226 -14.42 -1.54 2.43
C THR A 226 -15.49 -1.97 1.42
N GLY A 227 -16.53 -2.65 1.91
CA GLY A 227 -17.74 -2.99 1.16
C GLY A 227 -18.65 -1.80 0.91
N GLY A 228 -19.58 -1.91 -0.05
CA GLY A 228 -20.47 -0.85 -0.51
C GLY A 228 -20.59 -0.83 -2.03
N ALA A 229 -20.45 0.33 -2.66
CA ALA A 229 -20.52 0.53 -4.11
C ALA A 229 -19.12 0.43 -4.79
N PRO A 230 -18.79 -0.67 -5.49
CA PRO A 230 -17.46 -0.85 -6.10
C PRO A 230 -17.17 0.15 -7.24
N ASP A 231 -18.16 0.46 -8.07
CA ASP A 231 -18.02 1.42 -9.18
C ASP A 231 -17.79 2.86 -8.67
N LEU A 232 -18.54 3.28 -7.65
CA LEU A 232 -18.36 4.58 -7.00
C LEU A 232 -17.01 4.65 -6.26
N MET A 233 -16.57 3.54 -5.63
CA MET A 233 -15.23 3.46 -5.04
C MET A 233 -14.14 3.72 -6.08
N MET A 234 -14.23 3.07 -7.25
CA MET A 234 -13.28 3.27 -8.35
C MET A 234 -13.35 4.68 -8.94
N LYS A 235 -14.54 5.28 -9.02
CA LYS A 235 -14.73 6.69 -9.41
C LYS A 235 -13.99 7.62 -8.45
N ARG A 236 -14.19 7.45 -7.15
CA ARG A 236 -13.55 8.28 -6.10
C ARG A 236 -12.03 8.10 -6.04
N ILE A 237 -11.53 6.87 -6.24
CA ILE A 237 -10.09 6.60 -6.37
C ILE A 237 -9.49 7.40 -7.53
N LYS A 238 -10.19 7.50 -8.68
CA LYS A 238 -9.74 8.29 -9.84
C LYS A 238 -9.81 9.79 -9.55
N GLU A 239 -10.91 10.27 -8.96
CA GLU A 239 -11.11 11.67 -8.58
C GLU A 239 -10.01 12.16 -7.63
N LYS A 240 -9.63 11.35 -6.65
CA LYS A 240 -8.55 11.65 -5.68
C LYS A 240 -7.15 11.31 -6.19
N LYS A 241 -7.01 10.90 -7.46
CA LYS A 241 -5.71 10.57 -8.10
C LYS A 241 -4.90 9.52 -7.32
N LEU A 242 -5.58 8.56 -6.71
CA LEU A 242 -4.96 7.52 -5.87
C LEU A 242 -4.57 6.26 -6.67
N LYS A 243 -5.05 6.11 -7.91
CA LYS A 243 -4.80 4.89 -8.72
C LYS A 243 -3.31 4.53 -8.84
N LYS A 244 -2.42 5.51 -9.03
CA LYS A 244 -0.98 5.25 -9.14
C LYS A 244 -0.39 4.69 -7.83
N VAL A 245 -0.67 5.34 -6.70
CA VAL A 245 -0.13 4.89 -5.40
C VAL A 245 -0.68 3.51 -5.02
N LEU A 246 -1.93 3.21 -5.37
CA LEU A 246 -2.51 1.89 -5.18
C LEU A 246 -1.84 0.83 -6.06
N LYS A 247 -1.57 1.12 -7.34
CA LYS A 247 -0.85 0.19 -8.21
C LYS A 247 0.56 -0.14 -7.72
N GLU A 248 1.22 0.81 -7.07
CA GLU A 248 2.56 0.68 -6.50
C GLU A 248 2.55 0.09 -5.07
N TYR A 249 1.39 -0.13 -4.46
CA TYR A 249 1.28 -0.59 -3.08
C TYR A 249 1.88 -1.99 -2.88
N GLU A 250 2.64 -2.17 -1.80
CA GLU A 250 3.19 -3.45 -1.35
C GLU A 250 2.69 -3.75 0.05
N GLY A 251 2.54 -5.03 0.39
CA GLY A 251 1.98 -5.47 1.66
C GLY A 251 0.71 -6.30 1.48
N LEU A 252 -0.16 -6.26 2.47
CA LEU A 252 -1.41 -7.02 2.48
C LEU A 252 -2.58 -6.13 2.06
N VAL A 253 -3.32 -6.54 1.05
CA VAL A 253 -4.61 -5.93 0.72
C VAL A 253 -5.71 -6.84 1.23
N ILE A 254 -6.59 -6.29 2.06
CA ILE A 254 -7.81 -6.97 2.50
C ILE A 254 -8.98 -6.20 1.88
N GLY A 255 -9.83 -6.90 1.15
CA GLY A 255 -11.05 -6.33 0.59
C GLY A 255 -12.23 -7.23 0.86
N TYR A 256 -13.36 -6.63 1.24
CA TYR A 256 -14.61 -7.36 1.37
C TYR A 256 -15.72 -6.75 0.52
N SER A 257 -16.58 -7.61 -0.04
CA SER A 257 -17.67 -7.20 -0.94
C SER A 257 -17.11 -6.34 -2.08
N ALA A 258 -17.55 -5.10 -2.24
CA ALA A 258 -16.98 -4.13 -3.18
C ALA A 258 -15.43 -4.05 -3.15
N GLY A 259 -14.84 -4.06 -1.96
CA GLY A 259 -13.40 -4.02 -1.77
C GLY A 259 -12.66 -5.25 -2.31
N ALA A 260 -13.33 -6.41 -2.39
CA ALA A 260 -12.79 -7.60 -3.04
C ALA A 260 -12.83 -7.44 -4.57
N MET A 261 -13.96 -6.99 -5.11
CA MET A 261 -14.20 -6.84 -6.56
C MET A 261 -13.20 -5.87 -7.20
N ILE A 262 -12.95 -4.70 -6.57
CA ILE A 262 -12.09 -3.69 -7.17
C ILE A 262 -10.60 -4.07 -7.23
N GLN A 263 -10.18 -5.18 -6.61
CA GLN A 263 -8.81 -5.68 -6.72
C GLN A 263 -8.53 -6.27 -8.12
N LEU A 264 -9.58 -6.75 -8.79
CA LEU A 264 -9.53 -7.30 -10.14
C LEU A 264 -9.17 -6.22 -11.18
N ASP A 265 -8.73 -6.62 -12.36
CA ASP A 265 -8.61 -5.75 -13.53
C ASP A 265 -9.97 -5.25 -13.98
N ASP A 266 -10.92 -6.17 -13.93
CA ASP A 266 -12.14 -6.15 -14.65
C ASP A 266 -13.09 -7.08 -13.81
N TYR A 267 -14.28 -6.61 -13.44
CA TYR A 267 -15.26 -7.37 -12.62
C TYR A 267 -16.71 -7.16 -13.11
N HIS A 268 -17.56 -8.17 -12.93
CA HIS A 268 -19.00 -8.05 -13.17
C HIS A 268 -19.76 -7.61 -11.91
N ILE A 269 -20.94 -7.03 -12.11
CA ILE A 269 -21.94 -6.80 -11.05
C ILE A 269 -23.20 -7.53 -11.47
N THR A 270 -23.61 -8.51 -10.66
CA THR A 270 -24.89 -9.20 -10.80
C THR A 270 -26.03 -8.31 -10.29
N PRO A 271 -27.22 -8.31 -10.91
CA PRO A 271 -28.33 -7.51 -10.44
C PRO A 271 -28.76 -7.80 -8.99
N ASP A 272 -28.97 -6.75 -8.20
CA ASP A 272 -29.50 -6.78 -6.84
C ASP A 272 -30.35 -5.52 -6.53
N GLU A 273 -30.59 -5.23 -5.25
CA GLU A 273 -31.37 -4.05 -4.80
C GLU A 273 -30.68 -2.72 -5.12
N ASP A 274 -29.35 -2.67 -5.07
CA ASP A 274 -28.54 -1.47 -5.31
C ASP A 274 -28.18 -1.31 -6.81
N TYR A 275 -28.03 -2.44 -7.51
CA TYR A 275 -27.66 -2.53 -8.91
C TYR A 275 -28.76 -3.26 -9.70
N PRO A 276 -29.74 -2.56 -10.29
CA PRO A 276 -30.90 -3.22 -10.92
C PRO A 276 -30.58 -3.92 -12.25
N ARG A 277 -29.32 -3.88 -12.72
CA ARG A 277 -28.90 -4.40 -14.01
C ARG A 277 -27.50 -4.99 -13.91
N PHE A 278 -27.26 -6.01 -14.72
CA PHE A 278 -25.94 -6.58 -14.89
C PHE A 278 -25.02 -5.54 -15.50
N ASP A 279 -23.84 -5.37 -14.91
CA ASP A 279 -22.87 -4.38 -15.37
C ASP A 279 -21.44 -4.93 -15.38
N TRP A 280 -20.58 -4.28 -16.16
CA TRP A 280 -19.19 -4.66 -16.35
C TRP A 280 -18.30 -3.47 -16.03
N GLN A 281 -17.42 -3.61 -15.03
CA GLN A 281 -16.67 -2.51 -14.45
C GLN A 281 -15.17 -2.78 -14.40
N LYS A 282 -14.38 -1.71 -14.30
CA LYS A 282 -12.90 -1.78 -14.23
C LYS A 282 -12.41 -1.54 -12.81
N GLY A 283 -11.65 -2.48 -12.28
CA GLY A 283 -11.00 -2.35 -10.98
C GLY A 283 -9.64 -1.65 -11.06
N ILE A 284 -8.84 -1.87 -10.00
CA ILE A 284 -7.48 -1.36 -9.88
C ILE A 284 -6.56 -2.09 -10.86
N GLY A 285 -6.80 -3.40 -11.06
CA GLY A 285 -5.99 -4.28 -11.89
C GLY A 285 -4.74 -4.78 -11.22
N TRP A 286 -4.91 -5.38 -10.04
CA TRP A 286 -3.88 -6.17 -9.38
C TRP A 286 -3.98 -7.66 -9.73
N LEU A 287 -5.21 -8.16 -9.91
CA LEU A 287 -5.52 -9.57 -10.19
C LEU A 287 -6.27 -9.65 -11.52
N ASN A 288 -5.99 -10.63 -12.37
CA ASN A 288 -6.53 -10.65 -13.74
C ASN A 288 -6.85 -12.02 -14.32
N ASP A 289 -6.58 -13.10 -13.60
CA ASP A 289 -6.73 -14.48 -14.08
C ASP A 289 -8.04 -15.16 -13.62
N PHE A 290 -8.88 -14.44 -12.88
CA PHE A 290 -10.19 -14.89 -12.40
C PHE A 290 -11.15 -13.72 -12.19
N ASP A 291 -12.42 -14.04 -11.93
CA ASP A 291 -13.44 -13.09 -11.45
C ASP A 291 -14.04 -13.60 -10.12
N VAL A 292 -14.83 -12.76 -9.43
CA VAL A 292 -15.52 -13.14 -8.19
C VAL A 292 -17.00 -12.79 -8.23
N GLU A 293 -17.83 -13.67 -7.68
CA GLU A 293 -19.23 -13.38 -7.34
C GLU A 293 -19.31 -13.27 -5.81
N VAL A 294 -19.49 -12.05 -5.30
CA VAL A 294 -19.59 -11.79 -3.86
C VAL A 294 -21.02 -12.00 -3.36
N HIS A 295 -21.18 -12.26 -2.07
CA HIS A 295 -22.46 -12.58 -1.44
C HIS A 295 -23.24 -13.68 -2.16
N TYR A 296 -22.54 -14.74 -2.61
CA TYR A 296 -23.18 -15.83 -3.31
C TYR A 296 -24.21 -16.53 -2.43
N ALA A 297 -25.47 -16.49 -2.87
CA ALA A 297 -26.61 -17.04 -2.16
C ALA A 297 -27.36 -18.08 -3.00
N HIS A 298 -26.69 -18.65 -4.01
CA HIS A 298 -27.23 -19.69 -4.89
C HIS A 298 -28.47 -19.25 -5.69
N SER A 299 -28.69 -17.93 -5.84
CA SER A 299 -29.86 -17.41 -6.53
C SER A 299 -29.76 -17.59 -8.04
N ARG A 300 -30.90 -17.68 -8.73
CA ARG A 300 -30.93 -17.81 -10.20
C ARG A 300 -30.26 -16.63 -10.89
N ILE A 301 -30.47 -15.40 -10.39
CA ILE A 301 -29.91 -14.18 -10.96
C ILE A 301 -28.37 -14.21 -10.88
N GLN A 302 -27.79 -14.70 -9.77
CA GLN A 302 -26.34 -14.87 -9.64
C GLN A 302 -25.78 -15.92 -10.59
N LYS A 303 -26.47 -17.07 -10.73
CA LYS A 303 -26.06 -18.10 -11.71
C LYS A 303 -26.10 -17.57 -13.15
N GLU A 304 -27.15 -16.86 -13.51
CA GLU A 304 -27.26 -16.18 -14.83
C GLU A 304 -26.15 -15.13 -15.02
N GLY A 305 -25.83 -14.35 -13.98
CA GLY A 305 -24.74 -13.37 -13.96
C GLY A 305 -23.38 -14.02 -14.18
N MET A 306 -23.06 -15.07 -13.44
CA MET A 306 -21.83 -15.84 -13.59
C MET A 306 -21.73 -16.53 -14.95
N ASN A 307 -22.81 -17.13 -15.46
CA ASN A 307 -22.85 -17.68 -16.82
C ASN A 307 -22.51 -16.61 -17.87
N ARG A 308 -23.07 -15.40 -17.74
CA ARG A 308 -22.78 -14.28 -18.64
C ARG A 308 -21.34 -13.79 -18.52
N ALA A 309 -20.80 -13.68 -17.31
CA ALA A 309 -19.43 -13.26 -17.07
C ALA A 309 -18.43 -14.30 -17.64
N TYR A 310 -18.66 -15.58 -17.36
CA TYR A 310 -17.83 -16.68 -17.86
C TYR A 310 -17.87 -16.77 -19.39
N ALA A 311 -19.05 -16.66 -20.00
CA ALA A 311 -19.19 -16.69 -21.46
C ALA A 311 -18.36 -15.61 -22.17
N LYS A 312 -18.21 -14.44 -21.53
CA LYS A 312 -17.46 -13.30 -22.08
C LYS A 312 -15.95 -13.51 -21.98
N ASP A 313 -15.44 -13.83 -20.78
CA ASP A 313 -13.99 -13.76 -20.51
C ASP A 313 -13.32 -15.14 -20.36
N GLN A 314 -14.10 -16.22 -20.25
CA GLN A 314 -13.62 -17.60 -20.04
C GLN A 314 -12.67 -17.72 -18.83
N LYS A 315 -12.83 -16.83 -17.85
CA LYS A 315 -12.08 -16.83 -16.60
C LYS A 315 -12.87 -17.60 -15.54
N PRO A 316 -12.23 -18.43 -14.70
CA PRO A 316 -12.92 -19.04 -13.57
C PRO A 316 -13.49 -17.95 -12.66
N ILE A 317 -14.70 -18.18 -12.15
CA ILE A 317 -15.38 -17.27 -11.22
C ILE A 317 -15.41 -17.94 -9.86
N TYR A 318 -14.85 -17.27 -8.85
CA TYR A 318 -14.94 -17.74 -7.48
C TYR A 318 -16.17 -17.13 -6.83
N ALA A 319 -17.20 -17.96 -6.66
CA ALA A 319 -18.42 -17.60 -5.95
C ALA A 319 -18.18 -17.71 -4.44
N ILE A 320 -18.13 -16.57 -3.77
CA ILE A 320 -17.81 -16.47 -2.36
C ILE A 320 -19.14 -16.35 -1.60
N GLU A 321 -19.47 -17.30 -0.73
CA GLU A 321 -20.64 -17.17 0.17
C GLU A 321 -20.32 -16.25 1.36
N GLU A 322 -21.32 -15.85 2.14
CA GLU A 322 -21.17 -14.89 3.26
C GLU A 322 -20.01 -15.21 4.23
N GLN A 323 -19.77 -16.50 4.50
CA GLN A 323 -18.64 -16.99 5.29
C GLN A 323 -17.57 -17.65 4.41
N GLY A 324 -17.16 -16.94 3.36
CA GLY A 324 -16.15 -17.36 2.40
C GLY A 324 -15.05 -16.33 2.22
N GLY A 325 -13.90 -16.81 1.79
CA GLY A 325 -12.83 -15.94 1.35
C GLY A 325 -11.69 -16.70 0.67
N MET A 326 -10.85 -15.94 0.00
CA MET A 326 -9.65 -16.45 -0.65
C MET A 326 -8.46 -15.55 -0.40
N ILE A 327 -7.29 -16.16 -0.36
CA ILE A 327 -5.98 -15.51 -0.34
C ILE A 327 -5.32 -15.75 -1.69
N VAL A 328 -4.78 -14.68 -2.29
CA VAL A 328 -3.86 -14.76 -3.43
C VAL A 328 -2.49 -14.31 -2.96
N SER A 329 -1.52 -15.21 -3.10
CA SER A 329 -0.13 -14.95 -2.73
C SER A 329 0.62 -14.20 -3.85
N PRO A 330 1.81 -13.63 -3.57
CA PRO A 330 2.57 -12.86 -4.54
C PRO A 330 2.97 -13.63 -5.81
N ASP A 331 3.04 -14.96 -5.76
CA ASP A 331 3.32 -15.80 -6.93
C ASP A 331 2.08 -16.18 -7.75
N GLY A 332 0.89 -15.71 -7.33
CA GLY A 332 -0.40 -15.99 -7.97
C GLY A 332 -1.12 -17.22 -7.42
N SER A 333 -0.51 -17.98 -6.50
CA SER A 333 -1.15 -19.13 -5.86
C SER A 333 -2.35 -18.70 -5.03
N LYS A 334 -3.44 -19.47 -5.15
CA LYS A 334 -4.73 -19.21 -4.50
C LYS A 334 -4.97 -20.24 -3.41
N SER A 335 -5.43 -19.79 -2.25
CA SER A 335 -5.93 -20.66 -1.19
C SER A 335 -7.27 -20.16 -0.70
N PHE A 336 -8.19 -21.09 -0.42
CA PHE A 336 -9.56 -20.78 -0.07
C PHE A 336 -9.82 -21.13 1.40
N PHE A 337 -10.71 -20.39 2.05
CA PHE A 337 -11.16 -20.65 3.40
C PHE A 337 -12.65 -20.31 3.52
N GLY A 338 -13.32 -20.95 4.48
CA GLY A 338 -14.78 -20.88 4.55
C GLY A 338 -15.42 -21.53 3.32
N LYS A 339 -16.48 -20.90 2.79
CA LYS A 339 -17.29 -21.41 1.69
C LYS A 339 -17.04 -20.64 0.40
N VAL A 340 -16.37 -21.29 -0.55
CA VAL A 340 -16.09 -20.76 -1.89
C VAL A 340 -16.32 -21.86 -2.90
N GLU A 341 -17.03 -21.53 -3.99
CA GLU A 341 -17.25 -22.42 -5.13
C GLU A 341 -16.51 -21.88 -6.35
N CYS A 342 -15.92 -22.77 -7.13
CA CYS A 342 -15.29 -22.42 -8.39
C CYS A 342 -16.27 -22.71 -9.52
N PHE A 343 -16.71 -21.66 -10.20
CA PHE A 343 -17.57 -21.75 -11.37
C PHE A 343 -16.71 -21.66 -12.64
N ASP A 344 -16.71 -22.75 -13.41
CA ASP A 344 -16.06 -22.87 -14.70
C ASP A 344 -16.89 -23.77 -15.65
N GLU A 345 -16.34 -24.12 -16.83
CA GLU A 345 -16.98 -24.99 -17.82
C GLU A 345 -17.39 -26.38 -17.29
N ASN A 346 -16.81 -26.83 -16.16
CA ASN A 346 -17.13 -28.11 -15.52
C ASN A 346 -18.16 -27.97 -14.39
N HIS A 347 -18.61 -26.75 -14.08
CA HIS A 347 -19.56 -26.51 -13.01
C HIS A 347 -20.97 -27.01 -13.38
N PRO A 348 -21.73 -27.68 -12.47
CA PRO A 348 -23.06 -28.23 -12.78
C PRO A 348 -24.09 -27.21 -13.28
N ASP A 349 -23.94 -25.95 -12.88
CA ASP A 349 -24.81 -24.84 -13.29
C ASP A 349 -24.31 -24.10 -14.55
N TYR A 350 -23.22 -24.55 -15.18
CA TYR A 350 -22.73 -23.97 -16.43
C TYR A 350 -23.71 -24.23 -17.57
N GLY A 351 -24.08 -23.18 -18.30
CA GLY A 351 -25.00 -23.25 -19.45
C GLY A 351 -26.49 -23.44 -19.10
N VAL A 352 -26.83 -23.36 -17.81
CA VAL A 352 -28.21 -23.32 -17.29
C VAL A 352 -28.70 -21.87 -17.24
#